data_AF-A0A8J2ZP58-F1
#
_entry.id   AF-A0A8J2ZP58-F1
#
_cell.length_a   1.000
_cell.length_b   1.000
_cell.length_c   1.000
_cell.angle_alpha   90.00
_cell.angle_beta   90.00
_cell.angle_gamma   90.00
#
_symmetry.space_group_name_H-M   'P 1'
#
loop_
_entity.id
_entity.type
_entity.pdbx_description
1 polymer ?
#
loop_
_entity_poly.entity_id
_entity_poly.type
_entity_poly.pdbx_seq_one_letter_code
_entity_poly.pdbx_strand_id
1 'polypeptide(L)'
;MRIIALLVLLIPGILAVFGIKIMRDSLFAEYYPIFFNPGLQFFAGLILFVGGTLFIGGFIVYRDRKNKYNAIPEQPEDTRKDG
;
A
#
# COMPACT_ATOMS: atom_id res chain seq x y z
N MET A 1 14.87 8.43 8.03
CA MET A 1 13.40 8.58 7.89
C MET A 1 12.71 7.31 7.33
N ARG A 2 12.73 6.16 8.05
CA ARG A 2 12.05 4.93 7.60
C ARG A 2 10.73 4.65 8.33
N ILE A 3 10.55 5.17 9.54
CA ILE A 3 9.41 4.92 10.44
C ILE A 3 8.13 5.61 9.96
N ILE A 4 8.23 6.82 9.40
CA ILE A 4 7.08 7.59 8.91
C ILE A 4 6.39 6.84 7.77
N ALA A 5 7.16 6.19 6.90
CA ALA A 5 6.63 5.35 5.83
C ALA A 5 5.83 4.15 6.36
N LEU A 6 6.28 3.54 7.46
CA LEU A 6 5.55 2.43 8.10
C LEU A 6 4.26 2.92 8.76
N LEU A 7 4.28 4.09 9.40
CA LEU A 7 3.09 4.73 9.97
C LEU A 7 2.05 5.09 8.89
N VAL A 8 2.50 5.60 7.74
CA VAL A 8 1.63 5.92 6.59
C VAL A 8 1.04 4.64 5.97
N LEU A 9 1.76 3.52 6.01
CA LEU A 9 1.29 2.21 5.55
C LEU A 9 0.35 1.50 6.56
N LEU A 10 0.38 1.89 7.83
CA LEU A 10 -0.42 1.27 8.88
C LEU A 10 -1.92 1.51 8.67
N ILE A 11 -2.31 2.76 8.36
CA ILE A 11 -3.70 3.17 8.13
C ILE A 11 -4.37 2.37 6.99
N PRO A 12 -3.82 2.35 5.76
CA PRO A 12 -4.39 1.58 4.65
C PRO A 12 -4.33 0.07 4.89
N GLY A 13 -3.36 -0.42 5.67
CA GLY A 13 -3.28 -1.83 6.08
C GLY A 13 -4.45 -2.24 6.98
N ILE A 14 -4.77 -1.42 7.99
CA ILE A 14 -5.93 -1.66 8.87
C ILE A 14 -7.23 -1.60 8.05
N LEU A 15 -7.38 -0.62 7.16
CA LEU A 15 -8.54 -0.52 6.26
C LEU A 15 -8.70 -1.76 5.38
N ALA A 16 -7.60 -2.33 4.88
CA ALA A 16 -7.64 -3.54 4.08
C ALA A 16 -8.13 -4.76 4.88
N VAL A 17 -7.61 -4.96 6.10
CA VAL A 17 -8.06 -6.03 7.01
C VAL A 17 -9.54 -5.84 7.38
N PHE A 18 -9.96 -4.60 7.61
CA PHE A 18 -11.35 -4.26 7.91
C PHE A 18 -12.27 -4.55 6.71
N GLY A 19 -11.81 -4.27 5.48
CA GLY A 19 -12.52 -4.63 4.25
C GLY A 19 -12.78 -6.13 4.14
N ILE A 20 -11.78 -6.98 4.42
CA ILE A 20 -11.93 -8.45 4.43
C ILE A 20 -12.96 -8.88 5.47
N LYS A 21 -12.94 -8.28 6.66
CA LYS A 21 -13.91 -8.59 7.72
C LYS A 21 -15.34 -8.33 7.24
N ILE A 22 -15.58 -7.19 6.61
CA ILE A 22 -16.90 -6.82 6.07
C ILE A 22 -17.33 -7.74 4.93
N MET A 23 -16.42 -8.12 4.02
CA MET A 23 -16.72 -9.09 2.96
C MET A 23 -17.19 -10.41 3.54
N ARG A 24 -16.48 -10.92 4.55
CA ARG A 24 -16.81 -12.17 5.22
C ARG A 24 -18.18 -12.07 5.88
N ASP A 25 -18.43 -11.00 6.63
CA ASP A 25 -19.70 -10.79 7.33
C ASP A 25 -20.88 -10.70 6.31
N SER A 26 -20.64 -10.20 5.10
CA SER A 26 -21.61 -10.20 3.99
C SER A 26 -21.94 -11.60 3.46
N LEU A 27 -20.98 -12.54 3.50
CA LEU A 27 -21.16 -13.92 3.02
C LEU A 27 -21.90 -14.80 4.02
N PHE A 28 -21.83 -14.49 5.33
CA PHE A 28 -22.50 -15.25 6.40
C PHE A 28 -23.88 -14.72 6.76
N ALA A 29 -24.41 -13.78 5.96
CA ALA A 29 -25.68 -13.12 6.22
C ALA A 29 -25.77 -12.39 7.58
N GLU A 30 -24.62 -12.02 8.14
CA GLU A 30 -24.50 -11.25 9.37
C GLU A 30 -24.43 -9.77 9.00
N TYR A 31 -25.62 -9.22 8.72
CA TYR A 31 -25.74 -7.88 8.17
C TYR A 31 -25.83 -6.84 9.28
N TYR A 32 -25.08 -5.75 9.11
CA TYR A 32 -25.41 -4.53 9.83
C TYR A 32 -26.73 -4.00 9.31
N PRO A 33 -27.66 -3.52 10.16
CA PRO A 33 -28.96 -3.01 9.74
C PRO A 33 -28.90 -1.81 8.79
N ILE A 34 -27.71 -1.22 8.61
CA ILE A 34 -27.43 -0.11 7.69
C ILE A 34 -27.25 -0.59 6.24
N PHE A 35 -26.86 -1.85 6.01
CA PHE A 35 -26.64 -2.38 4.66
C PHE A 35 -27.86 -3.19 4.20
N PHE A 36 -28.70 -2.56 3.40
CA PHE A 36 -29.92 -3.17 2.83
C PHE A 36 -29.66 -4.28 1.80
N ASN A 37 -28.44 -4.40 1.26
CA ASN A 37 -28.12 -5.37 0.21
C ASN A 37 -26.75 -6.06 0.47
N PRO A 38 -26.69 -7.40 0.52
CA PRO A 38 -25.46 -8.16 0.73
C PRO A 38 -24.38 -7.86 -0.31
N GLY A 39 -24.79 -7.62 -1.56
CA GLY A 39 -23.86 -7.26 -2.64
C GLY A 39 -23.17 -5.92 -2.36
N LEU A 40 -23.91 -4.92 -1.86
CA LEU A 40 -23.35 -3.61 -1.57
C LEU A 40 -22.33 -3.66 -0.41
N GLN A 41 -22.62 -4.46 0.62
CA GLN A 41 -21.71 -4.67 1.74
C GLN A 41 -20.40 -5.37 1.28
N PHE A 42 -20.52 -6.36 0.39
CA PHE A 42 -19.36 -7.00 -0.22
C PHE A 42 -18.53 -6.04 -1.08
N PHE A 43 -19.17 -5.25 -1.95
CA PHE A 43 -18.49 -4.25 -2.78
C PHE A 43 -17.83 -3.14 -1.96
N ALA A 44 -18.46 -2.70 -0.87
CA ALA A 44 -17.85 -1.74 0.05
C ALA A 44 -16.59 -2.32 0.71
N GLY A 45 -16.65 -3.57 1.18
CA GLY A 45 -15.48 -4.30 1.67
C GLY A 45 -14.39 -4.44 0.60
N LEU A 46 -14.77 -4.70 -0.65
CA LEU A 46 -13.88 -4.80 -1.81
C LEU A 46 -13.16 -3.51 -2.14
N ILE A 47 -13.87 -2.38 -2.12
CA ILE A 47 -13.25 -1.07 -2.32
C ILE A 47 -12.27 -0.76 -1.19
N LEU A 48 -12.61 -1.07 0.06
CA LEU A 48 -11.70 -0.87 1.20
C LEU A 48 -10.45 -1.74 1.10
N PHE A 49 -10.61 -3.02 0.74
CA PHE A 49 -9.51 -3.96 0.58
C PHE A 49 -8.59 -3.60 -0.59
N VAL A 50 -9.17 -3.39 -1.77
CA VAL A 50 -8.43 -3.05 -2.99
C VAL A 50 -7.83 -1.65 -2.85
N GLY A 51 -8.58 -0.68 -2.33
CA GLY A 51 -8.07 0.67 -2.07
C GLY A 51 -6.90 0.68 -1.10
N GLY A 52 -7.01 -0.04 0.02
CA GLY A 52 -5.92 -0.18 0.99
C GLY A 52 -4.68 -0.85 0.37
N THR A 53 -4.88 -1.94 -0.38
CA THR A 53 -3.78 -2.68 -1.02
C THR A 53 -3.10 -1.88 -2.14
N LEU A 54 -3.88 -1.20 -2.99
CA LEU A 54 -3.35 -0.35 -4.06
C LEU A 54 -2.61 0.86 -3.49
N PHE A 55 -3.09 1.44 -2.40
CA PHE A 55 -2.41 2.54 -1.74
C PHE A 55 -1.05 2.09 -1.17
N ILE A 56 -0.99 0.92 -0.53
CA ILE A 56 0.26 0.31 -0.04
C ILE A 56 1.21 0.06 -1.21
N GLY A 57 0.77 -0.62 -2.26
CA GLY A 57 1.59 -0.92 -3.44
C GLY A 57 2.10 0.35 -4.15
N GLY A 58 1.23 1.34 -4.35
CA GLY A 58 1.57 2.62 -4.97
C GLY A 58 2.59 3.40 -4.15
N PHE A 59 2.46 3.41 -2.82
CA PHE A 59 3.41 4.06 -1.92
C PHE A 59 4.78 3.38 -1.95
N ILE A 60 4.84 2.04 -2.00
CA ILE A 60 6.09 1.28 -2.13
C ILE A 60 6.79 1.65 -3.44
N VAL A 61 6.08 1.67 -4.57
CA VAL A 61 6.64 2.04 -5.89
C VAL A 61 7.14 3.49 -5.90
N TYR A 62 6.36 4.41 -5.33
CA TYR A 62 6.76 5.82 -5.22
C TYR A 62 8.05 5.99 -4.40
N ARG A 63 8.18 5.24 -3.29
CA ARG A 63 9.36 5.26 -2.44
C ARG A 63 10.57 4.61 -3.14
N ASP A 64 10.37 3.49 -3.82
CA ASP A 64 11.45 2.75 -4.49
C ASP A 64 12.09 3.57 -5.63
N ARG A 65 11.29 4.30 -6.40
CA ARG A 65 11.79 5.18 -7.48
C ARG A 65 12.78 6.24 -6.98
N LYS A 66 12.68 6.69 -5.73
CA LYS A 66 13.58 7.72 -5.18
C LYS A 66 14.93 7.17 -4.74
N ASN A 67 15.02 5.87 -4.43
CA ASN A 67 16.26 5.24 -3.96
C ASN A 67 17.23 4.89 -5.10
N LYS A 68 16.78 4.87 -6.36
CA LYS A 68 17.63 4.57 -7.52
C LYS A 68 18.62 5.70 -7.88
N TYR A 69 18.46 6.91 -7.33
CA TYR A 69 19.32 8.06 -7.67
C TYR A 69 20.67 8.06 -6.93
N ASN A 70 20.85 7.25 -5.89
CA ASN A 70 22.10 7.16 -5.12
C ASN A 70 23.09 6.11 -5.67
N ALA A 71 22.75 5.43 -6.76
CA ALA A 71 23.66 4.55 -7.48
C ALA A 71 24.32 5.32 -8.64
N ILE A 72 24.98 6.44 -8.33
CA ILE A 72 26.01 6.97 -9.21
C ILE A 72 27.29 6.29 -8.74
N PRO A 73 27.80 5.26 -9.42
CA PRO A 73 29.14 4.78 -9.13
C PRO A 73 30.08 5.98 -9.33
N GLU A 74 30.89 6.28 -8.32
CA GLU A 74 31.96 7.28 -8.44
C GLU A 74 32.74 6.97 -9.71
N GLN A 75 32.84 7.96 -10.61
CA GLN A 75 33.69 7.81 -11.78
C GLN A 75 35.09 7.48 -11.27
N PRO A 76 35.72 6.36 -11.71
CA PRO A 76 37.09 6.11 -11.33
C PRO A 76 37.91 7.31 -11.81
N GLU A 77 38.58 7.94 -10.84
CA GLU A 77 39.47 9.07 -11.00
C GLU A 77 40.41 8.79 -12.18
N ASP A 78 40.38 9.66 -13.20
CA ASP A 78 41.27 9.59 -14.35
C ASP A 78 42.70 9.83 -13.88
N THR A 79 43.40 8.75 -13.54
CA THR A 79 44.82 8.79 -13.19
C THR A 79 45.73 8.96 -14.41
N ARG A 80 45.24 9.44 -15.57
CA ARG A 80 46.11 9.87 -16.68
C ARG A 80 46.74 11.24 -16.36
N LYS A 81 47.48 11.31 -15.24
CA LYS A 81 48.36 12.40 -14.83
C LYS A 81 49.66 11.87 -14.23
N ASP A 82 50.29 10.96 -14.94
CA ASP A 82 51.70 10.61 -14.90
C ASP A 82 52.08 10.31 -16.36
N GLY A 83 52.75 11.23 -17.07
CA GLY A 83 54.13 11.61 -16.82
C GLY A 83 54.97 11.00 -17.93
#